data_AF-A0A815DXE5-F1
#
_entry.id   AF-A0A815DXE5-F1
#
_cell.length_a   1.000
_cell.length_b   1.000
_cell.length_c   1.000
_cell.angle_alpha   90.00
_cell.angle_beta   90.00
_cell.angle_gamma   90.00
#
_symmetry.space_group_name_H-M   'P 1'
#
loop_
_entity.id
_entity.type
_entity.pdbx_description
1 polymer ?
#
loop_
_entity_poly.entity_id
_entity_poly.type
_entity_poly.pdbx_seq_one_letter_code
_entity_poly.pdbx_strand_id
1 'polypeptide(L)'
;MTVASTKGLSRNYSSLTYEQLNAFSDLYHSDPKNLLAQTTCCQIALVDALVDRKKRFTSSHMFNTKLSIEGKATNQKSSGRCWIFAMLNCMRLPLMKSLKVSELELSQNYLFYWDKIERCHYFLTSMIDLAKKQEPLQGRLAQFLLKDLIIDGGRQWDMLVNLVKKYGVVPKSVYPESSNSEGTVNMNKLLRAKLRGYAQEIYEFINDGKRSDDELYQRELEMMSS
;
A
#
# COMPACT_ATOMS: atom_id res chain seq x y z
N MET A 1 -0.69 -40.49 -13.79
CA MET A 1 0.15 -40.53 -12.58
C MET A 1 1.03 -41.75 -12.68
N THR A 2 2.27 -41.57 -13.14
CA THR A 2 3.28 -42.62 -13.12
C THR A 2 4.49 -42.00 -12.48
N VAL A 3 4.70 -42.28 -11.19
CA VAL A 3 5.87 -41.83 -10.44
C VAL A 3 7.05 -42.61 -11.02
N ALA A 4 7.88 -41.94 -11.84
CA ALA A 4 9.13 -42.52 -12.29
C ALA A 4 10.02 -42.78 -11.06
N SER A 5 10.44 -44.03 -10.96
CA SER A 5 11.27 -44.65 -9.92
C SER A 5 12.31 -43.72 -9.27
N THR A 6 12.06 -43.30 -8.03
CA THR A 6 13.08 -42.71 -7.13
C THR A 6 13.91 -43.82 -6.46
N LYS A 7 14.47 -44.75 -7.23
CA LYS A 7 15.42 -45.75 -6.71
C LYS A 7 16.83 -45.27 -6.98
N GLY A 8 17.49 -44.72 -5.96
CA GLY A 8 18.92 -44.42 -5.99
C GLY A 8 19.36 -43.14 -5.28
N LEU A 9 18.44 -42.27 -4.87
CA LEU A 9 18.79 -40.99 -4.24
C LEU A 9 18.82 -41.13 -2.71
N SER A 10 20.02 -41.07 -2.13
CA SER A 10 20.15 -40.90 -0.69
C SER A 10 19.49 -39.57 -0.28
N ARG A 11 18.63 -39.61 0.74
CA ARG A 11 17.91 -38.44 1.23
C ARG A 11 18.88 -37.51 1.96
N ASN A 12 19.45 -36.55 1.24
CA ASN A 12 20.12 -35.40 1.84
C ASN A 12 19.09 -34.26 1.93
N TYR A 13 18.63 -33.92 3.14
CA TYR A 13 17.64 -32.86 3.36
C TYR A 13 18.21 -31.44 3.25
N SER A 14 19.54 -31.31 3.19
CA SER A 14 20.27 -30.05 3.32
C SER A 14 20.65 -29.40 1.98
N SER A 15 20.79 -30.16 0.89
CA SER A 15 21.16 -29.62 -0.41
C SER A 15 20.69 -30.49 -1.58
N LEU A 16 20.31 -29.81 -2.68
CA LEU A 16 19.99 -30.46 -3.94
C LEU A 16 21.26 -30.98 -4.60
N THR A 17 21.29 -32.27 -4.96
CA THR A 17 22.43 -32.87 -5.68
C THR A 17 22.29 -32.67 -7.19
N TYR A 18 23.43 -32.68 -7.90
CA TYR A 18 23.45 -32.55 -9.37
C TYR A 18 22.65 -33.66 -10.08
N GLU A 19 22.67 -34.87 -9.52
CA GLU A 19 21.89 -36.01 -10.03
C GLU A 19 20.39 -35.78 -9.92
N GLN A 20 19.92 -35.14 -8.83
CA GLN A 20 18.50 -34.76 -8.68
C GLN A 20 18.09 -33.70 -9.69
N LEU A 21 18.95 -32.71 -9.93
CA LEU A 21 18.68 -31.63 -10.90
C LEU A 21 18.60 -32.17 -12.33
N ASN A 22 19.48 -33.09 -12.70
CA ASN A 22 19.42 -33.74 -14.02
C ASN A 22 18.15 -34.57 -14.15
N ALA A 23 17.78 -35.36 -13.14
CA ALA A 23 16.53 -36.11 -13.15
C ALA A 23 15.29 -35.20 -13.27
N PHE A 24 15.28 -34.04 -12.60
CA PHE A 24 14.21 -33.05 -12.73
C PHE A 24 14.19 -32.40 -14.11
N SER A 25 15.35 -32.10 -14.68
CA SER A 25 15.48 -31.59 -16.04
C SER A 25 14.92 -32.59 -17.06
N ASP A 26 15.30 -33.86 -16.96
CA ASP A 26 14.85 -34.90 -17.88
C ASP A 26 13.33 -35.09 -17.78
N LEU A 27 12.78 -35.10 -16.56
CA LEU A 27 11.33 -35.14 -16.34
C LEU A 27 10.63 -33.89 -16.90
N TYR A 28 11.23 -32.70 -16.74
CA TYR A 28 10.65 -31.46 -17.24
C TYR A 28 10.58 -31.44 -18.78
N HIS A 29 11.66 -31.85 -19.46
CA HIS A 29 11.73 -31.89 -20.92
C HIS A 29 10.92 -33.06 -21.53
N SER A 30 10.57 -34.07 -20.73
CA SER A 30 9.74 -35.19 -21.18
C SER A 30 8.28 -34.82 -21.47
N ASP A 31 7.75 -33.74 -20.87
CA ASP A 31 6.39 -33.28 -21.11
C ASP A 31 6.37 -32.13 -22.14
N PRO A 32 5.73 -32.32 -23.31
CA PRO A 32 5.63 -31.27 -24.33
C PRO A 32 4.89 -30.01 -23.84
N LYS A 33 4.04 -30.12 -22.82
CA LYS A 33 3.35 -28.95 -22.22
C LYS A 33 4.32 -28.03 -21.49
N ASN A 34 5.33 -28.60 -20.82
CA ASN A 34 6.34 -27.82 -20.11
C ASN A 34 7.23 -27.05 -21.08
N LEU A 35 7.60 -27.68 -22.20
CA LEU A 35 8.35 -27.01 -23.28
C LEU A 35 7.55 -25.85 -23.88
N LEU A 36 6.26 -26.05 -24.16
CA LEU A 36 5.38 -24.98 -24.64
C LEU A 36 5.27 -23.82 -23.63
N ALA A 37 5.10 -24.15 -22.34
CA ALA A 37 5.04 -23.15 -21.28
C ALA A 37 6.35 -22.38 -21.15
N GLN A 38 7.49 -23.05 -21.24
CA GLN A 38 8.82 -22.44 -21.19
C GLN A 38 9.01 -21.45 -22.35
N THR A 39 8.79 -21.87 -23.60
CA THR A 39 8.92 -20.98 -24.76
C THR A 39 8.01 -19.77 -24.65
N THR A 40 6.76 -19.97 -24.22
CA THR A 40 5.77 -18.88 -24.11
C THR A 40 6.14 -17.90 -22.99
N CYS A 41 6.51 -18.39 -21.79
CA CYS A 41 6.84 -17.54 -20.64
C CYS A 41 8.20 -16.84 -20.78
N CYS A 42 9.12 -17.38 -21.60
CA CYS A 42 10.39 -16.71 -21.90
C CYS A 42 10.24 -15.54 -22.88
N GLN A 43 9.21 -15.55 -23.74
CA GLN A 43 9.00 -14.51 -24.76
C GLN A 43 7.98 -13.45 -24.33
N ILE A 44 6.99 -13.81 -23.51
CA ILE A 44 5.84 -12.96 -23.16
C ILE A 44 5.73 -12.87 -21.63
N ALA A 45 5.28 -11.72 -21.12
CA ALA A 45 4.95 -11.58 -19.71
C ALA A 45 3.87 -12.60 -19.30
N LEU A 46 4.06 -13.24 -18.15
CA LEU A 46 3.22 -14.35 -17.68
C LEU A 46 1.72 -14.01 -17.67
N VAL A 47 1.37 -12.78 -17.30
CA VAL A 47 -0.02 -12.32 -17.19
C VAL A 47 -0.70 -12.30 -18.57
N ASP A 48 0.01 -11.88 -19.62
CA ASP A 48 -0.52 -11.81 -20.97
C ASP A 48 -0.58 -13.19 -21.63
N ALA A 49 0.40 -14.05 -21.33
CA ALA A 49 0.46 -15.43 -21.82
C ALA A 49 -0.69 -16.30 -21.27
N LEU A 50 -1.10 -16.07 -20.02
CA LEU A 50 -2.11 -16.88 -19.33
C LEU A 50 -3.56 -16.35 -19.47
N VAL A 51 -3.80 -15.35 -20.33
CA VAL A 51 -5.15 -14.80 -20.53
C VAL A 51 -6.05 -15.85 -21.19
N ASP A 52 -7.04 -16.32 -20.44
CA ASP A 52 -8.09 -17.18 -20.98
C ASP A 52 -9.06 -16.38 -21.86
N ARG A 53 -8.95 -16.60 -23.17
CA ARG A 53 -9.82 -15.96 -24.17
C ARG A 53 -11.31 -16.26 -23.92
N LYS A 54 -11.68 -17.45 -23.45
CA LYS A 54 -13.09 -17.81 -23.21
C LYS A 54 -13.68 -17.01 -22.06
N LYS A 55 -12.91 -16.79 -20.99
CA LYS A 55 -13.31 -15.91 -19.87
C LYS A 55 -13.42 -14.46 -20.28
N ARG A 56 -12.60 -14.01 -21.24
CA ARG A 56 -12.69 -12.66 -21.80
C ARG A 56 -14.01 -12.45 -22.56
N PHE A 57 -14.46 -13.42 -23.34
CA PHE A 57 -15.74 -13.32 -24.06
C PHE A 57 -16.97 -13.37 -23.14
N THR A 58 -16.91 -14.11 -22.04
CA THR A 58 -18.02 -14.20 -21.07
C THR A 58 -18.12 -12.98 -20.15
N SER A 59 -17.03 -12.21 -20.01
CA SER A 59 -17.00 -10.97 -19.22
C SER A 59 -17.57 -9.80 -20.05
N SER A 60 -18.89 -9.75 -20.21
CA SER A 60 -19.58 -8.63 -20.86
C SER A 60 -19.84 -7.49 -19.87
N HIS A 61 -19.54 -6.24 -20.26
CA HIS A 61 -19.80 -5.03 -19.45
C HIS A 61 -21.25 -4.53 -19.57
N MET A 62 -22.22 -5.44 -19.69
CA MET A 62 -23.64 -5.11 -19.71
C MET A 62 -24.27 -5.38 -18.34
N PHE A 63 -24.79 -4.31 -17.72
CA PHE A 63 -25.42 -4.36 -16.42
C PHE A 63 -26.88 -3.88 -16.54
N ASN A 64 -27.81 -4.61 -15.91
CA ASN A 64 -29.25 -4.28 -15.90
C ASN A 64 -29.56 -3.08 -14.99
N THR A 65 -28.80 -2.92 -13.92
CA THR A 65 -28.96 -1.88 -12.90
C THR A 65 -27.73 -0.98 -13.00
N LYS A 66 -27.94 0.26 -13.44
CA LYS A 66 -26.90 1.27 -13.57
C LYS A 66 -27.25 2.50 -12.75
N LEU A 67 -26.23 3.19 -12.26
CA LEU A 67 -26.40 4.49 -11.65
C LEU A 67 -26.73 5.51 -12.74
N SER A 68 -27.61 6.46 -12.45
CA SER A 68 -28.10 7.43 -13.43
C SER A 68 -27.05 8.46 -13.86
N ILE A 69 -25.97 8.61 -13.08
CA ILE A 69 -24.88 9.56 -13.34
C ILE A 69 -23.57 8.78 -13.22
N GLU A 70 -22.79 8.79 -14.28
CA GLU A 70 -21.43 8.25 -14.30
C GLU A 70 -20.47 9.43 -14.48
N GLY A 71 -19.69 9.74 -13.45
CA GLY A 71 -18.65 10.75 -13.53
C GLY A 71 -17.42 10.25 -14.30
N LYS A 72 -16.63 11.15 -14.87
CA LYS A 72 -15.39 10.83 -15.58
C LYS A 72 -14.44 9.99 -14.71
N ALA A 73 -13.72 9.07 -15.34
CA ALA A 73 -12.73 8.24 -14.67
C ALA A 73 -11.58 9.09 -14.11
N THR A 74 -11.25 8.86 -12.84
CA THR A 74 -10.17 9.54 -12.13
C THR A 74 -8.90 8.68 -12.12
N ASN A 75 -7.71 9.29 -12.19
CA ASN A 75 -6.44 8.57 -12.21
C ASN A 75 -5.55 8.93 -11.02
N GLN A 76 -5.19 7.92 -10.21
CA GLN A 76 -4.30 8.06 -9.05
C GLN A 76 -2.80 8.03 -9.41
N LYS A 77 -2.44 7.73 -10.67
CA LYS A 77 -1.07 7.59 -11.16
C LYS A 77 -0.23 6.65 -10.26
N SER A 78 1.03 6.98 -10.01
CA SER A 78 1.97 6.16 -9.24
C SER A 78 1.85 6.43 -7.73
N SER A 79 0.62 6.37 -7.21
CA SER A 79 0.32 6.56 -5.78
C SER A 79 -0.65 5.50 -5.25
N GLY A 80 -0.55 5.16 -3.96
CA GLY A 80 -1.40 4.17 -3.30
C GLY A 80 -2.76 4.70 -2.83
N ARG A 81 -3.32 5.74 -3.46
CA ARG A 81 -4.46 6.52 -2.97
C ARG A 81 -5.84 5.96 -3.37
N CYS A 82 -5.93 4.69 -3.76
CA CYS A 82 -7.17 4.09 -4.30
C CYS A 82 -8.38 4.27 -3.37
N TRP A 83 -8.17 4.19 -2.06
CA TRP A 83 -9.19 4.39 -1.03
C TRP A 83 -9.78 5.81 -1.03
N ILE A 84 -8.94 6.84 -1.18
CA ILE A 84 -9.36 8.24 -1.29
C ILE A 84 -10.16 8.46 -2.56
N PHE A 85 -9.65 7.94 -3.69
CA PHE A 85 -10.32 8.05 -4.98
C PHE A 85 -11.67 7.35 -4.99
N ALA A 86 -11.77 6.12 -4.46
CA ALA A 86 -13.02 5.38 -4.39
C ALA A 86 -14.08 6.12 -3.55
N MET A 87 -13.72 6.63 -2.38
CA MET A 87 -14.66 7.34 -1.52
C MET A 87 -15.14 8.65 -2.14
N LEU A 88 -14.23 9.46 -2.68
CA LEU A 88 -14.59 10.70 -3.36
C LEU A 88 -15.41 10.44 -4.62
N ASN A 89 -15.17 9.32 -5.30
CA ASN A 89 -15.98 8.88 -6.44
C ASN A 89 -17.40 8.50 -6.02
N CYS A 90 -17.60 7.94 -4.83
CA CYS A 90 -18.95 7.72 -4.27
C CYS A 90 -19.61 9.04 -3.83
N MET A 91 -18.88 9.93 -3.15
CA MET A 91 -19.42 11.21 -2.66
C MET A 91 -19.76 12.21 -3.76
N ARG A 92 -19.02 12.21 -4.87
CA ARG A 92 -19.27 13.17 -5.96
C ARG A 92 -20.60 12.91 -6.67
N LEU A 93 -21.12 11.68 -6.68
CA LEU A 93 -22.36 11.34 -7.40
C LEU A 93 -23.59 12.12 -6.89
N PRO A 94 -23.92 12.11 -5.57
CA PRO A 94 -25.02 12.92 -5.07
C PRO A 94 -24.74 14.43 -5.22
N LEU A 95 -23.49 14.87 -5.08
CA LEU A 95 -23.11 16.28 -5.28
C LEU A 95 -23.37 16.73 -6.71
N MET A 96 -22.95 15.95 -7.71
CA MET A 96 -23.22 16.21 -9.14
C MET A 96 -24.72 16.24 -9.42
N LYS A 97 -25.50 15.34 -8.81
CA LYS A 97 -26.98 15.34 -8.94
C LYS A 97 -27.60 16.62 -8.38
N SER A 98 -27.14 17.07 -7.21
CA SER A 98 -27.68 18.26 -6.54
C SER A 98 -27.31 19.57 -7.24
N LEU A 99 -26.06 19.68 -7.70
CA LEU A 99 -25.51 20.89 -8.34
C LEU A 99 -25.80 20.95 -9.84
N LYS A 100 -26.35 19.87 -10.44
CA LYS A 100 -26.62 19.74 -11.88
C LYS A 100 -25.39 19.99 -12.77
N VAL A 101 -24.20 19.61 -12.28
CA VAL A 101 -22.93 19.76 -13.02
C VAL A 101 -22.53 18.42 -13.63
N SER A 102 -22.08 18.46 -14.89
CA SER A 102 -21.67 17.27 -15.65
C SER A 102 -20.31 16.70 -15.20
N GLU A 103 -19.39 17.54 -14.73
CA GLU A 103 -18.07 17.13 -14.24
C GLU A 103 -17.74 17.81 -12.92
N LEU A 104 -17.64 17.03 -11.84
CA LEU A 104 -17.13 17.49 -10.55
C LEU A 104 -16.10 16.50 -10.02
N GLU A 105 -14.90 17.01 -9.73
CA GLU A 105 -13.88 16.28 -9.00
C GLU A 105 -13.59 16.98 -7.67
N LEU A 106 -13.59 16.20 -6.60
CA LEU A 106 -13.13 16.63 -5.28
C LEU A 106 -11.61 16.46 -5.21
N SER A 107 -10.93 17.33 -4.47
CA SER A 107 -9.48 17.28 -4.34
C SER A 107 -9.05 16.04 -3.56
N GLN A 108 -8.42 15.08 -4.24
CA GLN A 108 -7.82 13.92 -3.62
C GLN A 108 -6.53 14.30 -2.89
N ASN A 109 -5.77 15.25 -3.44
CA ASN A 109 -4.55 15.77 -2.83
C ASN A 109 -4.81 16.45 -1.48
N TYR A 110 -5.94 17.14 -1.30
CA TYR A 110 -6.28 17.78 -0.03
C TYR A 110 -6.43 16.77 1.11
N LEU A 111 -7.23 15.71 0.91
CA LEU A 111 -7.37 14.65 1.91
C LEU A 111 -6.07 13.87 2.11
N PHE A 112 -5.29 13.68 1.04
CA PHE A 112 -4.00 13.01 1.12
C PHE A 112 -2.98 13.79 1.97
N TYR A 113 -2.96 15.12 1.85
CA TYR A 113 -2.12 15.98 2.66
C TYR A 113 -2.42 15.83 4.16
N TRP A 114 -3.71 15.91 4.53
CA TRP A 114 -4.13 15.75 5.92
C TRP A 114 -3.91 14.33 6.45
N ASP A 115 -4.16 13.28 5.64
CA ASP A 115 -3.85 11.89 6.01
C ASP A 115 -2.38 11.74 6.38
N LYS A 116 -1.47 12.35 5.61
CA LYS A 116 -0.03 12.25 5.89
C LYS A 116 0.35 12.88 7.21
N ILE A 117 -0.19 14.06 7.52
CA ILE A 117 0.10 14.76 8.78
C ILE A 117 -0.45 13.97 9.97
N GLU A 118 -1.72 13.57 9.91
CA GLU A 118 -2.36 12.80 10.99
C GLU A 118 -1.67 11.47 11.24
N ARG A 119 -1.17 10.82 10.17
CA ARG A 119 -0.43 9.57 10.27
C ARG A 119 0.97 9.75 10.87
N CYS A 120 1.65 10.86 10.57
CA CYS A 120 2.90 11.21 11.23
C CYS A 120 2.68 11.42 12.72
N HIS A 121 1.64 12.19 13.09
CA HIS A 121 1.28 12.43 14.48
C HIS A 121 0.93 11.12 15.20
N TYR A 122 0.02 10.32 14.65
CA TYR A 122 -0.35 9.01 15.20
C TYR A 122 0.85 8.09 15.41
N PHE A 123 1.83 8.11 14.49
CA PHE A 123 3.05 7.34 14.63
C PHE A 123 3.88 7.82 15.83
N LEU A 124 4.10 9.13 15.97
CA LEU A 124 4.87 9.70 17.09
C LEU A 124 4.21 9.37 18.42
N THR A 125 2.89 9.60 18.54
CA THR A 125 2.13 9.25 19.75
C THR A 125 2.22 7.75 20.05
N SER A 126 2.11 6.89 19.03
CA SER A 126 2.25 5.43 19.20
C SER A 126 3.66 5.05 19.71
N MET A 127 4.71 5.70 19.23
CA MET A 127 6.08 5.43 19.68
C MET A 127 6.30 5.90 21.12
N ILE A 128 5.73 7.04 21.51
CA ILE A 128 5.74 7.51 22.90
C ILE A 128 5.02 6.50 23.81
N ASP A 129 3.84 6.00 23.40
CA ASP A 129 3.09 5.01 24.17
C ASP A 129 3.86 3.69 24.34
N LEU A 130 4.58 3.24 23.30
CA LEU A 130 5.42 2.04 23.39
C LEU A 130 6.64 2.25 24.29
N ALA A 131 7.28 3.40 24.19
CA ALA A 131 8.41 3.74 25.04
C ALA A 131 7.99 3.88 26.51
N LYS A 132 6.81 4.47 26.79
CA LYS A 132 6.21 4.51 28.14
C LYS A 132 5.94 3.10 28.70
N LYS A 133 5.53 2.16 27.84
CA LYS A 133 5.32 0.74 28.19
C LYS A 133 6.63 -0.06 28.32
N GLN A 134 7.79 0.58 28.13
CA GLN A 134 9.11 -0.06 28.18
C GLN A 134 9.28 -1.22 27.18
N GLU A 135 8.58 -1.17 26.06
CA GLU A 135 8.76 -2.15 24.97
C GLU A 135 10.10 -1.87 24.27
N PRO A 136 10.95 -2.89 24.05
CA PRO A 136 12.24 -2.69 23.39
C PRO A 136 12.05 -2.26 21.93
N LEU A 137 12.98 -1.45 21.41
CA LEU A 137 13.01 -1.05 19.99
C LEU A 137 13.06 -2.25 19.02
N GLN A 138 13.64 -3.36 19.45
CA GLN A 138 13.70 -4.62 18.70
C GLN A 138 12.48 -5.52 18.93
N GLY A 139 11.49 -5.04 19.69
CA GLY A 139 10.22 -5.72 19.89
C GLY A 139 9.45 -5.84 18.58
N ARG A 140 8.66 -6.91 18.47
CA ARG A 140 7.86 -7.20 17.27
C ARG A 140 6.95 -6.03 16.89
N LEU A 141 6.38 -5.35 17.88
CA LEU A 141 5.43 -4.24 17.67
C LEU A 141 6.13 -2.96 17.21
N ALA A 142 7.23 -2.57 17.84
CA ALA A 142 8.04 -1.43 17.42
C ALA A 142 8.59 -1.64 15.99
N GLN A 143 9.12 -2.82 15.70
CA GLN A 143 9.60 -3.17 14.35
C GLN A 143 8.47 -3.18 13.30
N PHE A 144 7.27 -3.61 13.68
CA PHE A 144 6.11 -3.53 12.79
C PHE A 144 5.76 -2.08 12.44
N LEU A 145 5.69 -1.19 13.43
CA LEU A 145 5.42 0.24 13.21
C LEU A 145 6.52 0.91 12.37
N LEU A 146 7.79 0.56 12.59
CA LEU A 146 8.94 1.10 11.85
C LEU A 146 9.07 0.56 10.41
N LYS A 147 8.46 -0.60 10.13
CA LYS A 147 8.45 -1.21 8.80
C LYS A 147 7.41 -0.58 7.90
N ASP A 148 6.17 -0.47 8.38
CA ASP A 148 5.02 -0.01 7.59
C ASP A 148 4.70 1.48 7.82
N LEU A 149 5.75 2.29 7.96
CA LEU A 149 5.68 3.75 8.10
C LEU A 149 5.03 4.40 6.88
N ILE A 150 3.96 5.16 7.14
CA ILE A 150 3.33 6.09 6.21
C ILE A 150 3.07 5.51 4.81
N ILE A 151 2.57 4.28 4.74
CA ILE A 151 2.07 3.74 3.46
C ILE A 151 0.91 4.61 2.94
N ASP A 152 0.88 4.90 1.64
CA ASP A 152 -0.19 5.71 1.03
C ASP A 152 -1.55 5.01 1.05
N GLY A 153 -1.56 3.71 1.33
CA GLY A 153 -2.78 2.91 1.45
C GLY A 153 -3.35 3.00 2.86
N GLY A 154 -4.53 3.63 2.98
CA GLY A 154 -5.43 3.47 4.11
C GLY A 154 -6.51 2.46 3.74
N ARG A 155 -6.40 1.21 4.22
CA ARG A 155 -7.39 0.16 3.86
C ARG A 155 -8.74 0.33 4.58
N GLN A 156 -8.89 1.35 5.42
CA GLN A 156 -10.04 1.50 6.32
C GLN A 156 -10.82 2.76 6.02
N TRP A 157 -12.13 2.58 5.82
CA TRP A 157 -13.11 3.64 5.58
C TRP A 157 -13.16 4.65 6.74
N ASP A 158 -13.02 4.17 7.97
CA ASP A 158 -13.16 5.00 9.18
C ASP A 158 -12.09 6.09 9.27
N MET A 159 -10.85 5.80 8.83
CA MET A 159 -9.79 6.81 8.76
C MET A 159 -10.20 7.97 7.86
N LEU A 160 -10.81 7.65 6.72
CA LEU A 160 -11.24 8.66 5.77
C LEU A 160 -12.44 9.47 6.31
N VAL A 161 -13.40 8.80 6.96
CA VAL A 161 -14.51 9.48 7.64
C VAL A 161 -14.00 10.46 8.68
N ASN A 162 -12.99 10.09 9.47
CA ASN A 162 -12.39 10.99 10.46
C ASN A 162 -11.76 12.22 9.80
N LEU A 163 -11.02 12.03 8.69
CA LEU A 163 -10.45 13.14 7.93
C LEU A 163 -11.53 14.07 7.37
N VAL A 164 -12.58 13.51 6.77
CA VAL A 164 -13.66 14.31 6.19
C VAL A 164 -14.49 15.02 7.26
N LYS A 165 -14.69 14.42 8.44
CA LYS A 165 -15.35 15.09 9.57
C LYS A 165 -14.52 16.26 10.12
N LYS A 166 -13.20 16.12 10.16
CA LYS A 166 -12.29 17.13 10.74
C LYS A 166 -11.93 18.26 9.76
N TYR A 167 -11.65 17.92 8.51
CA TYR A 167 -11.11 18.83 7.50
C TYR A 167 -12.09 19.13 6.35
N GLY A 168 -13.19 18.39 6.25
CA GLY A 168 -14.13 18.52 5.14
C GLY A 168 -13.55 18.06 3.81
N VAL A 169 -14.15 18.53 2.73
CA VAL A 169 -13.74 18.27 1.35
C VAL A 169 -13.74 19.56 0.55
N VAL A 170 -12.81 19.68 -0.39
CA VAL A 170 -12.71 20.85 -1.28
C VAL A 170 -12.77 20.43 -2.74
N PRO A 171 -13.25 21.29 -3.65
CA PRO A 171 -13.17 21.05 -5.08
C PRO A 171 -11.71 20.98 -5.54
N LYS A 172 -11.44 20.17 -6.57
CA LYS A 172 -10.09 20.02 -7.14
C LYS A 172 -9.50 21.32 -7.70
N SER A 173 -10.33 22.27 -8.11
CA SER A 173 -9.90 23.59 -8.57
C SER A 173 -9.20 24.42 -7.49
N VAL A 174 -9.56 24.22 -6.23
CA VAL A 174 -8.97 24.97 -5.09
C VAL A 174 -7.63 24.38 -4.69
N TYR A 175 -7.48 23.06 -4.78
CA TYR A 175 -6.26 22.36 -4.39
C TYR A 175 -5.89 21.29 -5.44
N PRO A 176 -5.05 21.66 -6.43
CA PRO A 176 -4.67 20.76 -7.52
C PRO A 176 -3.69 19.66 -7.07
N GLU A 177 -3.48 18.69 -7.96
CA GLU A 177 -2.45 17.65 -7.78
C GLU A 177 -1.04 18.25 -7.93
N SER A 178 -0.06 17.65 -7.26
CA SER A 178 1.35 18.04 -7.30
C SER A 178 2.21 16.86 -7.76
N SER A 179 3.44 17.12 -8.19
CA SER A 179 4.37 16.05 -8.59
C SER A 179 4.56 14.98 -7.50
N ASN A 180 4.50 15.39 -6.23
CA ASN A 180 4.62 14.49 -5.08
C ASN A 180 3.33 13.71 -4.81
N SER A 181 2.15 14.23 -5.18
CA SER A 181 0.90 13.48 -5.07
C SER A 181 0.79 12.42 -6.18
N GLU A 182 1.38 12.69 -7.35
CA GLU A 182 1.42 11.75 -8.47
C GLU A 182 2.52 10.69 -8.36
N GLY A 183 3.62 11.01 -7.66
CA GLY A 183 4.75 10.13 -7.39
C GLY A 183 5.20 10.20 -5.94
N THR A 184 4.52 9.45 -5.07
CA THR A 184 4.68 9.53 -3.61
C THR A 184 5.94 8.83 -3.07
N VAL A 185 6.63 8.03 -3.89
CA VAL A 185 7.75 7.18 -3.47
C VAL A 185 8.88 7.98 -2.83
N ASN A 186 9.29 9.09 -3.45
CA ASN A 186 10.43 9.89 -2.97
C ASN A 186 10.09 10.64 -1.69
N MET A 187 8.90 11.23 -1.62
CA MET A 187 8.39 11.91 -0.43
C MET A 187 8.28 10.92 0.74
N ASN A 188 7.69 9.75 0.52
CA ASN A 188 7.55 8.73 1.56
C ASN A 188 8.92 8.21 2.03
N LYS A 189 9.92 8.09 1.16
CA LYS A 189 11.28 7.72 1.58
C LYS A 189 11.88 8.75 2.55
N LEU A 190 11.75 10.04 2.23
CA LEU A 190 12.26 11.11 3.08
C LEU A 190 11.54 11.15 4.43
N LEU A 191 10.21 11.10 4.42
CA LEU A 191 9.40 11.09 5.63
C LEU A 191 9.72 9.87 6.52
N ARG A 192 9.91 8.69 5.92
CA ARG A 192 10.32 7.49 6.65
C ARG A 192 11.67 7.64 7.33
N ALA A 193 12.64 8.25 6.66
CA ALA A 193 13.96 8.48 7.23
C ALA A 193 13.87 9.42 8.45
N LYS A 194 13.11 10.52 8.31
CA LYS A 194 12.87 11.47 9.40
C LYS A 194 12.15 10.84 10.59
N LEU A 195 11.03 10.14 10.36
CA LEU A 195 10.28 9.49 11.43
C LEU A 195 11.08 8.41 12.17
N ARG A 196 11.99 7.71 11.48
CA ARG A 196 12.89 6.74 12.15
C ARG A 196 13.90 7.44 13.05
N GLY A 197 14.43 8.59 12.62
CA GLY A 197 15.26 9.44 13.48
C GLY A 197 14.50 9.92 14.71
N TYR A 198 13.28 10.42 14.52
CA TYR A 198 12.41 10.86 15.62
C TYR A 198 12.04 9.73 16.57
N ALA A 199 11.79 8.52 16.06
CA ALA A 199 11.56 7.36 16.90
C ALA A 199 12.75 7.02 17.79
N GLN A 200 13.98 7.11 17.26
CA GLN A 200 15.19 6.90 18.07
C GLN A 200 15.31 7.99 19.14
N GLU A 201 15.15 9.25 18.76
CA GLU A 201 15.19 10.41 19.68
C GLU A 201 14.20 10.22 20.84
N ILE A 202 12.93 9.88 20.55
CA ILE A 202 11.91 9.62 21.58
C ILE A 202 12.35 8.55 22.59
N TYR A 203 12.96 7.46 22.10
CA TYR A 203 13.41 6.38 22.96
C TYR A 203 14.63 6.75 23.81
N GLU A 204 15.56 7.54 23.27
CA GLU A 204 16.69 8.09 24.03
C GLU A 204 16.21 9.04 25.13
N PHE A 205 15.30 9.96 24.80
CA PHE A 205 14.72 10.91 25.77
C PHE A 205 14.04 10.22 26.96
N ILE A 206 13.31 9.11 26.70
CA ILE A 206 12.60 8.37 27.75
C ILE A 206 13.57 7.53 28.60
N ASN A 207 14.63 6.98 28.01
CA ASN A 207 15.66 6.23 28.73
C ASN A 207 16.55 7.13 29.60
N ASP A 208 16.81 8.36 29.18
CA ASP A 208 17.57 9.36 29.93
C ASP A 208 16.81 9.91 31.16
N GLY A 209 15.58 9.46 31.40
CA GLY A 209 14.82 9.75 32.62
C GLY A 209 14.15 11.13 32.65
N LYS A 210 14.13 11.87 31.52
CA LYS A 210 13.39 13.13 31.38
C LYS A 210 11.90 12.83 31.21
N ARG A 211 11.21 12.73 32.34
CA ARG A 211 9.82 12.22 32.45
C ARG A 211 8.73 13.29 32.38
N SER A 212 9.04 14.55 32.10
CA SER A 212 7.96 15.55 32.03
C SER A 212 7.15 15.34 30.77
N ASP A 213 5.88 14.95 30.92
CA ASP A 213 4.95 14.77 29.80
C ASP A 213 4.80 16.04 28.95
N ASP A 214 4.98 17.23 29.56
CA ASP A 214 4.96 18.51 28.88
C ASP A 214 6.18 18.73 27.96
N GLU A 215 7.36 18.24 28.34
CA GLU A 215 8.56 18.32 27.51
C GLU A 215 8.47 17.38 26.29
N LEU A 216 7.87 16.20 26.47
CA LEU A 216 7.60 15.26 25.38
C LEU A 216 6.61 15.84 24.36
N TYR A 217 5.55 16.50 24.85
CA TYR A 217 4.57 17.15 24.00
C TYR A 217 5.18 18.33 23.22
N GLN A 218 6.00 19.15 23.88
CA GLN A 218 6.71 20.22 23.21
C GLN A 218 7.64 19.69 22.12
N ARG A 219 8.31 18.57 22.39
CA ARG A 219 9.21 17.94 21.41
C ARG A 219 8.44 17.30 20.25
N GLU A 220 7.27 16.72 20.49
CA GLU A 220 6.37 16.25 19.45
C GLU A 220 5.94 17.40 18.52
N LEU A 221 5.54 18.53 19.08
CA LEU A 221 5.18 19.72 18.31
C LEU A 221 6.36 20.23 17.46
N GLU A 222 7.57 20.26 18.02
CA GLU A 222 8.78 20.63 17.30
C GLU A 222 9.05 19.65 16.15
N MET A 223 8.96 18.34 16.39
CA MET A 223 9.13 17.29 15.37
C MET A 223 8.07 17.37 14.25
N MET A 224 6.85 17.79 14.57
CA MET A 224 5.79 18.01 13.58
C MET A 224 5.99 19.29 12.76
N SER A 225 6.65 20.30 13.32
CA SER A 225 6.91 21.57 12.65
C SER A 225 8.11 21.54 11.69
N SER A 226 9.05 20.62 11.92
CA SER A 226 10.33 20.47 11.20
C SER A 226 10.28 19.51 10.02
#